data_AF-B9CNE0-F1
#
_entry.id   AF-B9CNE0-F1
#
_cell.length_a   1.000
_cell.length_b   1.000
_cell.length_c   1.000
_cell.angle_alpha   90.00
_cell.angle_beta   90.00
_cell.angle_gamma   90.00
#
_symmetry.space_group_name_H-M   'P 1'
#
loop_
_entity.id
_entity.type
_entity.pdbx_description
1 polymer ?
#
loop_
_entity_poly.entity_id
_entity_poly.type
_entity_poly.pdbx_seq_one_letter_code
_entity_poly.pdbx_strand_id
1 'polypeptide(L)'
;MKHALQMSDSVEVAALLALSGGVMDAYSYLVRDHVFANAQTGNLLLLGIHVTSGSFEKCAKYGMPVLAFAIGIAVAYVIRMVARERHLHWRQLAVFVEICLLTCVAFMPQDMNLVANSLTSLACGIQVQAFRKLHGHAFATTMCIGNLRSGTQEVAAYIHTHNREHVESSLLYFGTIFCFIAGAVIGSHLIPTMGHYMILISPVFLIAVILVMFIDRERQLLHDREAREAKDRRRSEYAKGFAAGRAYEQANTSSLQEHADV
;
A
#
# COMPACT_ATOMS: atom_id res chain seq x y z
N MET A 1 22.13 3.30 1.96
CA MET A 1 21.45 3.64 0.68
C MET A 1 20.29 2.69 0.35
N LYS A 2 20.43 1.36 0.44
CA LYS A 2 19.33 0.38 0.23
C LYS A 2 18.04 0.68 1.02
N HIS A 3 18.16 0.96 2.32
CA HIS A 3 17.01 1.25 3.18
C HIS A 3 16.33 2.59 2.85
N ALA A 4 17.08 3.66 2.55
CA ALA A 4 16.50 4.99 2.35
C ALA A 4 15.65 5.11 1.07
N LEU A 5 16.10 4.48 -0.03
CA LEU A 5 15.33 4.44 -1.29
C LEU A 5 14.06 3.60 -1.12
N GLN A 6 14.19 2.40 -0.56
CA GLN A 6 13.05 1.50 -0.35
C GLN A 6 12.03 2.09 0.65
N MET A 7 12.48 2.85 1.65
CA MET A 7 11.63 3.61 2.56
C MET A 7 10.87 4.72 1.83
N SER A 8 11.53 5.53 0.99
CA SER A 8 10.88 6.62 0.24
C SER A 8 9.73 6.10 -0.62
N ASP A 9 9.96 5.02 -1.37
CA ASP A 9 9.02 4.47 -2.34
C ASP A 9 7.72 3.97 -1.65
N SER A 10 7.83 3.38 -0.46
CA SER A 10 6.65 2.97 0.33
C SER A 10 5.91 4.12 1.01
N VAL A 11 6.61 5.22 1.30
CA VAL A 11 5.99 6.43 1.85
C VAL A 11 5.18 7.14 0.78
N GLU A 12 5.68 7.21 -0.46
CA GLU A 12 4.95 7.78 -1.61
C GLU A 12 3.66 7.02 -1.88
N VAL A 13 3.72 5.69 -1.95
CA VAL A 13 2.53 4.84 -2.09
C VAL A 13 1.55 5.07 -0.93
N ALA A 14 2.03 5.11 0.31
CA ALA A 14 1.20 5.37 1.48
C ALA A 14 0.51 6.74 1.41
N ALA A 15 1.24 7.79 1.02
CA ALA A 15 0.72 9.15 0.90
C ALA A 15 -0.37 9.24 -0.17
N LEU A 16 -0.14 8.66 -1.35
CA LEU A 16 -1.12 8.64 -2.44
C LEU A 16 -2.38 7.84 -2.08
N LEU A 17 -2.24 6.69 -1.43
CA LEU A 17 -3.37 5.90 -0.93
C LEU A 17 -4.15 6.64 0.16
N ALA A 18 -3.47 7.39 1.03
CA ALA A 18 -4.11 8.21 2.05
C ALA A 18 -4.87 9.39 1.43
N LEU A 19 -4.27 10.09 0.45
CA LEU A 19 -4.92 11.14 -0.34
C LEU A 19 -6.19 10.61 -1.01
N SER A 20 -6.09 9.45 -1.67
CA SER A 20 -7.24 8.74 -2.27
C SER A 20 -8.32 8.46 -1.22
N GLY A 21 -7.94 7.93 -0.05
CA GLY A 21 -8.86 7.68 1.08
C GLY A 21 -9.62 8.91 1.53
N GLY A 22 -8.92 10.04 1.67
CA GLY A 22 -9.53 11.32 2.03
C GLY A 22 -10.53 11.83 1.00
N VAL A 23 -10.19 11.73 -0.30
CA VAL A 23 -11.09 12.08 -1.41
C VAL A 23 -12.35 11.20 -1.39
N MET A 24 -12.19 9.89 -1.19
CA MET A 24 -13.31 8.95 -1.14
C MET A 24 -14.29 9.29 -0.01
N ASP A 25 -13.79 9.61 1.19
CA ASP A 25 -14.63 9.96 2.33
C ASP A 25 -15.30 11.33 2.17
N ALA A 26 -14.58 12.33 1.65
CA ALA A 26 -15.18 13.63 1.35
C ALA A 26 -16.29 13.50 0.32
N TYR A 27 -16.06 12.73 -0.75
CA TYR A 27 -17.07 12.45 -1.76
C TYR A 27 -18.29 11.72 -1.17
N SER A 28 -18.08 10.59 -0.49
CA SER A 28 -19.20 9.79 0.01
C SER A 28 -20.02 10.57 1.04
N TYR A 29 -19.36 11.35 1.89
CA TYR A 29 -20.05 12.10 2.94
C TYR A 29 -20.74 13.36 2.41
N LEU A 30 -20.10 14.15 1.54
CA LEU A 30 -20.66 15.42 1.08
C LEU A 30 -21.58 15.26 -0.13
N VAL A 31 -21.36 14.26 -0.98
CA VAL A 31 -22.08 14.07 -2.24
C VAL A 31 -23.06 12.91 -2.20
N ARG A 32 -22.81 11.87 -1.38
CA ARG A 32 -23.60 10.65 -1.34
C ARG A 32 -24.27 10.44 0.02
N ASP A 33 -25.06 11.42 0.44
CA ASP A 33 -25.99 11.28 1.56
C ASP A 33 -25.33 10.99 2.92
N HIS A 34 -24.18 11.61 3.21
CA HIS A 34 -23.57 11.62 4.55
C HIS A 34 -23.18 10.24 5.11
N VAL A 35 -22.68 9.36 4.23
CA VAL A 35 -22.14 8.05 4.61
C VAL A 35 -20.63 8.07 4.41
N PHE A 36 -19.87 7.48 5.33
CA PHE A 36 -18.41 7.38 5.20
C PHE A 36 -18.00 6.14 4.41
N ALA A 37 -17.03 6.25 3.50
CA ALA A 37 -16.52 5.10 2.74
C ALA A 37 -15.43 4.32 3.50
N ASN A 38 -14.59 5.01 4.27
CA ASN A 38 -13.49 4.44 5.06
C ASN A 38 -13.81 4.44 6.56
N ALA A 39 -14.48 5.46 7.09
CA ALA A 39 -14.77 5.58 8.52
C ALA A 39 -15.94 4.68 9.00
N GLN A 40 -15.77 3.36 8.87
CA GLN A 40 -16.81 2.36 9.16
C GLN A 40 -17.26 2.36 10.63
N THR A 41 -16.42 2.77 11.58
CA THR A 41 -16.83 2.98 12.98
C THR A 41 -17.96 4.01 13.10
N GLY A 42 -17.93 5.08 12.28
CA GLY A 42 -19.00 6.08 12.24
C GLY A 42 -20.30 5.50 11.69
N ASN A 43 -20.22 4.73 10.59
CA ASN A 43 -21.39 4.05 10.04
C ASN A 43 -21.99 3.03 11.01
N LEU A 44 -21.17 2.26 11.73
CA LEU A 44 -21.62 1.33 12.77
C LEU A 44 -22.35 2.05 13.91
N LEU A 45 -21.84 3.21 14.34
CA LEU A 45 -22.51 4.04 15.34
C LEU A 45 -23.89 4.51 14.84
N LEU A 46 -23.95 5.06 13.62
CA LEU A 46 -25.20 5.55 13.01
C LEU A 46 -26.20 4.43 12.76
N LEU A 47 -25.72 3.24 12.38
CA LEU A 47 -26.53 2.03 12.30
C LEU A 47 -27.16 1.71 13.66
N GLY A 48 -26.36 1.66 14.74
CA GLY A 48 -26.85 1.37 16.09
C GLY A 48 -27.91 2.35 16.57
N ILE A 49 -27.73 3.65 16.30
CA ILE A 49 -28.72 4.70 16.61
C ILE A 49 -30.02 4.48 15.82
N HIS A 50 -29.93 4.07 14.55
CA HIS A 50 -31.13 3.90 13.74
C HIS A 50 -31.88 2.59 13.96
N VAL A 51 -31.18 1.55 14.39
CA VAL A 51 -31.80 0.28 14.83
C VAL A 51 -32.79 0.53 15.97
N THR A 52 -32.43 1.36 16.95
CA THR A 52 -33.31 1.68 18.08
C THR A 52 -34.49 2.56 17.68
N SER A 53 -34.35 3.36 16.62
CA SER A 53 -35.43 4.20 16.07
C SER A 53 -36.41 3.46 15.15
N GLY A 54 -36.15 2.20 14.78
CA GLY A 54 -37.01 1.39 13.91
C GLY A 54 -36.97 1.73 12.41
N SER A 55 -36.02 2.57 11.96
CA SER A 55 -35.91 2.98 10.54
C SER A 55 -35.06 2.01 9.72
N PHE A 56 -35.70 1.01 9.09
CA PHE A 56 -35.01 0.01 8.26
C PHE A 56 -34.22 0.62 7.09
N GLU A 57 -34.74 1.68 6.47
CA GLU A 57 -34.07 2.39 5.37
C GLU A 57 -32.72 2.98 5.82
N LYS A 58 -32.70 3.67 6.96
CA LYS A 58 -31.46 4.23 7.52
C LYS A 58 -30.50 3.14 8.02
N CYS A 59 -31.04 2.03 8.54
CA CYS A 59 -30.23 0.87 8.85
C CYS A 59 -29.53 0.32 7.59
N ALA A 60 -30.23 0.20 6.46
CA ALA A 60 -29.62 -0.23 5.21
C ALA A 60 -28.57 0.78 4.71
N LYS A 61 -28.89 2.09 4.77
CA LYS A 61 -28.00 3.20 4.40
C LYS A 61 -26.61 3.10 5.05
N TYR A 62 -26.54 2.82 6.34
CA TYR A 62 -25.26 2.72 7.06
C TYR A 62 -24.71 1.29 7.16
N GLY A 63 -25.57 0.27 7.14
CA GLY A 63 -25.18 -1.14 7.27
C GLY A 63 -24.62 -1.76 6.00
N MET A 64 -25.20 -1.47 4.83
CA MET A 64 -24.72 -2.04 3.56
C MET A 64 -23.29 -1.64 3.21
N PRO A 65 -22.87 -0.37 3.40
CA PRO A 65 -21.47 0.02 3.23
C PRO A 65 -20.50 -0.72 4.16
N VAL A 66 -20.90 -0.99 5.41
CA VAL A 66 -20.08 -1.77 6.37
C VAL A 66 -19.92 -3.21 5.89
N LEU A 67 -21.01 -3.85 5.44
CA LEU A 67 -20.96 -5.20 4.86
C LEU A 67 -20.10 -5.24 3.60
N ALA A 68 -20.26 -4.26 2.71
CA ALA A 68 -19.48 -4.15 1.49
C ALA A 68 -17.99 -3.95 1.77
N PHE A 69 -17.64 -3.16 2.79
CA PHE A 69 -16.26 -3.02 3.27
C PHE A 69 -15.68 -4.36 3.76
N ALA A 70 -16.44 -5.12 4.56
CA ALA A 70 -16.02 -6.45 5.01
C ALA A 70 -15.84 -7.44 3.85
N ILE A 71 -16.73 -7.39 2.85
CA ILE A 71 -16.58 -8.16 1.60
C ILE A 71 -15.32 -7.71 0.85
N GLY A 72 -15.04 -6.41 0.79
CA GLY A 72 -13.81 -5.87 0.19
C GLY A 72 -12.54 -6.47 0.82
N ILE A 73 -12.50 -6.59 2.15
CA ILE A 73 -11.40 -7.26 2.86
C ILE A 73 -11.27 -8.73 2.41
N ALA A 74 -12.39 -9.45 2.30
CA ALA A 74 -12.39 -10.84 1.84
C ALA A 74 -11.95 -10.96 0.36
N VAL A 75 -12.40 -10.04 -0.50
CA VAL A 75 -11.98 -9.96 -1.90
C VAL A 75 -10.48 -9.73 -2.02
N ALA A 76 -9.90 -8.83 -1.24
CA ALA A 76 -8.45 -8.63 -1.22
C ALA A 76 -7.68 -9.90 -0.83
N TYR A 77 -8.23 -10.70 0.10
CA TYR A 77 -7.64 -11.99 0.46
C TYR A 77 -7.70 -12.99 -0.71
N VAL A 78 -8.83 -13.07 -1.43
CA VAL A 78 -8.98 -13.92 -2.61
C VAL A 78 -8.04 -13.47 -3.75
N ILE A 79 -7.95 -12.17 -4.01
CA ILE A 79 -7.02 -11.58 -5.00
C ILE A 79 -5.59 -12.04 -4.69
N ARG A 80 -5.18 -11.97 -3.42
CA ARG A 80 -3.86 -12.42 -2.98
C ARG A 80 -3.62 -13.91 -3.25
N MET A 81 -4.63 -14.76 -3.12
CA MET A 81 -4.51 -16.21 -3.36
C MET A 81 -4.44 -16.56 -4.85
N VAL A 82 -5.22 -15.87 -5.68
CA VAL A 82 -5.37 -16.19 -7.10
C VAL A 82 -4.29 -15.54 -7.96
N ALA A 83 -3.78 -14.38 -7.55
CA ALA A 83 -2.76 -13.65 -8.27
C ALA A 83 -1.48 -14.49 -8.45
N ARG A 84 -1.23 -14.94 -9.67
CA ARG A 84 0.04 -15.57 -10.06
C ARG A 84 1.03 -14.46 -10.38
N GLU A 85 2.08 -14.34 -9.57
CA GLU A 85 3.09 -13.25 -9.61
C GLU A 85 4.01 -13.25 -10.86
N ARG A 86 3.49 -13.60 -12.05
CA ARG A 86 4.28 -13.57 -13.29
C ARG A 86 4.57 -12.14 -13.77
N HIS A 87 3.57 -11.28 -13.83
CA HIS A 87 3.71 -9.93 -14.37
C HIS A 87 3.19 -8.82 -13.46
N LEU A 88 2.09 -9.05 -12.74
CA LEU A 88 1.50 -8.09 -11.80
C LEU A 88 1.59 -8.62 -10.37
N HIS A 89 2.04 -7.77 -9.45
CA HIS A 89 1.99 -8.08 -8.03
C HIS A 89 0.53 -8.00 -7.55
N TRP A 90 0.11 -8.88 -6.64
CA TRP A 90 -1.30 -8.96 -6.21
C TRP A 90 -1.86 -7.65 -5.64
N ARG A 91 -1.01 -6.81 -5.03
CA ARG A 91 -1.39 -5.46 -4.59
C ARG A 91 -1.71 -4.51 -5.76
N GLN A 92 -0.99 -4.61 -6.88
CA GLN A 92 -1.30 -3.82 -8.09
C GLN A 92 -2.64 -4.25 -8.68
N LEU A 93 -2.93 -5.56 -8.67
CA LEU A 93 -4.24 -6.08 -9.07
C LEU A 93 -5.37 -5.57 -8.15
N ALA A 94 -5.12 -5.50 -6.84
CA ALA A 94 -6.08 -4.93 -5.89
C ALA A 94 -6.38 -3.45 -6.20
N VAL A 95 -5.35 -2.63 -6.43
CA VAL A 95 -5.52 -1.21 -6.82
C VAL A 95 -6.22 -1.07 -8.17
N PHE A 96 -5.94 -1.96 -9.13
CA PHE A 96 -6.63 -1.97 -10.41
C PHE A 96 -8.13 -2.24 -10.27
N VAL A 97 -8.51 -3.22 -9.43
CA VAL A 97 -9.92 -3.49 -9.10
C VAL A 97 -10.57 -2.27 -8.46
N GLU A 98 -9.85 -1.58 -7.57
CA GLU A 98 -10.31 -0.34 -6.93
C GLU A 98 -10.59 0.77 -7.95
N ILE A 99 -9.66 1.02 -8.89
CA ILE A 99 -9.84 1.98 -9.99
C ILE A 99 -11.10 1.65 -10.79
N CYS A 100 -11.31 0.39 -11.16
CA CYS A 100 -12.48 -0.03 -11.91
C CYS A 100 -13.78 0.24 -11.13
N LEU A 101 -13.82 -0.10 -9.85
CA LEU A 101 -14.98 0.12 -8.98
C LEU A 101 -15.32 1.61 -8.85
N LEU A 102 -14.34 2.45 -8.55
CA LEU A 102 -14.53 3.89 -8.36
C LEU A 102 -14.88 4.60 -9.67
N THR A 103 -14.33 4.13 -10.79
CA THR A 103 -14.72 4.61 -12.13
C THR A 103 -16.18 4.27 -12.39
N CYS A 104 -16.63 3.05 -12.10
CA CYS A 104 -18.06 2.70 -12.21
C CYS A 104 -18.94 3.59 -11.32
N VAL A 105 -18.52 3.87 -10.08
CA VAL A 105 -19.23 4.76 -9.15
C VAL A 105 -19.35 6.19 -9.70
N ALA A 106 -18.35 6.69 -10.42
CA ALA A 106 -18.37 8.03 -11.00
C ALA A 106 -19.52 8.24 -12.01
N PHE A 107 -19.91 7.18 -12.72
CA PHE A 107 -20.99 7.24 -13.71
C PHE A 107 -22.35 6.85 -13.13
N MET A 108 -22.45 6.60 -11.81
CA MET A 108 -23.73 6.30 -11.17
C MET A 108 -24.55 7.57 -10.91
N PRO A 109 -25.86 7.54 -11.21
CA PRO A 109 -26.75 8.66 -10.97
C PRO A 109 -26.94 8.94 -9.46
N GLN A 110 -27.41 10.15 -9.13
CA GLN A 110 -27.48 10.67 -7.75
C GLN A 110 -28.52 10.01 -6.85
N ASP A 111 -29.48 9.31 -7.43
CA ASP A 111 -30.48 8.50 -6.72
C ASP A 111 -29.89 7.16 -6.20
N MET A 112 -28.78 6.69 -6.75
CA MET A 112 -28.15 5.41 -6.40
C MET A 112 -27.13 5.49 -5.24
N ASN A 113 -27.38 6.34 -4.24
CA ASN A 113 -26.43 6.58 -3.14
C ASN A 113 -26.03 5.31 -2.38
N LEU A 114 -26.99 4.41 -2.09
CA LEU A 114 -26.72 3.17 -1.35
C LEU A 114 -25.70 2.28 -2.07
N VAL A 115 -25.86 2.12 -3.39
CA VAL A 115 -24.98 1.29 -4.22
C VAL A 115 -23.63 1.97 -4.39
N ALA A 116 -23.62 3.27 -4.69
CA ALA A 116 -22.39 4.06 -4.82
C ALA A 116 -21.54 4.00 -3.55
N ASN A 117 -22.15 4.21 -2.37
CA ASN A 117 -21.46 4.15 -1.08
C ASN A 117 -20.97 2.74 -0.74
N SER A 118 -21.75 1.72 -1.08
CA SER A 118 -21.36 0.33 -0.86
C SER A 118 -20.17 -0.07 -1.73
N LEU A 119 -20.17 0.29 -3.02
CA LEU A 119 -19.03 0.03 -3.92
C LEU A 119 -17.78 0.82 -3.53
N THR A 120 -17.94 2.08 -3.14
CA THR A 120 -16.82 2.90 -2.64
C THR A 120 -16.25 2.28 -1.35
N SER A 121 -17.11 1.80 -0.44
CA SER A 121 -16.66 1.11 0.78
C SER A 121 -16.01 -0.23 0.51
N LEU A 122 -16.49 -0.98 -0.51
CA LEU A 122 -15.86 -2.22 -0.95
C LEU A 122 -14.45 -1.96 -1.51
N ALA A 123 -14.29 -0.94 -2.34
CA ALA A 123 -12.99 -0.44 -2.81
C ALA A 123 -12.07 -0.11 -1.63
N CYS A 124 -12.56 0.65 -0.65
CA CYS A 124 -11.82 0.99 0.56
C CYS A 124 -11.40 -0.26 1.36
N GLY A 125 -12.29 -1.24 1.53
CA GLY A 125 -12.00 -2.50 2.21
C GLY A 125 -10.91 -3.32 1.51
N ILE A 126 -10.89 -3.33 0.18
CA ILE A 126 -9.82 -3.93 -0.63
C ILE A 126 -8.50 -3.22 -0.36
N GLN A 127 -8.48 -1.89 -0.44
CA GLN A 127 -7.29 -1.05 -0.24
C GLN A 127 -6.67 -1.27 1.15
N VAL A 128 -7.50 -1.20 2.20
CA VAL A 128 -7.08 -1.38 3.59
C VAL A 128 -6.39 -2.73 3.78
N GLN A 129 -6.98 -3.80 3.24
CA GLN A 129 -6.43 -5.13 3.41
C GLN A 129 -5.17 -5.35 2.55
N ALA A 130 -5.13 -4.80 1.34
CA ALA A 130 -3.99 -4.90 0.45
C ALA A 130 -2.74 -4.20 1.02
N PHE A 131 -2.93 -3.10 1.74
CA PHE A 131 -1.85 -2.26 2.25
C PHE A 131 -1.74 -2.21 3.79
N ARG A 132 -2.31 -3.20 4.49
CA ARG A 132 -2.26 -3.32 5.97
C ARG A 132 -0.85 -3.35 6.59
N LYS A 133 0.17 -3.65 5.78
CA LYS A 133 1.58 -3.66 6.21
C LYS A 133 2.47 -3.01 5.16
N LEU A 134 3.23 -2.01 5.60
CA LEU A 134 4.34 -1.41 4.88
C LEU A 134 5.59 -1.62 5.75
N HIS A 135 6.63 -2.24 5.18
CA HIS A 135 7.93 -2.49 5.82
C HIS A 135 7.90 -3.13 7.23
N GLY A 136 7.00 -4.09 7.47
CA GLY A 136 6.93 -4.81 8.75
C GLY A 136 6.18 -4.08 9.86
N HIS A 137 5.93 -2.78 9.71
CA HIS A 137 5.03 -2.02 10.58
C HIS A 137 3.57 -2.23 10.17
N ALA A 138 2.68 -2.32 11.17
CA ALA A 138 1.24 -2.31 10.94
C ALA A 138 0.84 -0.89 10.51
N PHE A 139 0.73 -0.69 9.20
CA PHE A 139 0.46 0.60 8.61
C PHE A 139 -0.97 0.61 8.10
N ALA A 140 -1.78 1.56 8.55
CA ALA A 140 -3.17 1.67 8.13
C ALA A 140 -3.32 2.92 7.25
N THR A 141 -3.12 2.76 5.95
CA THR A 141 -3.15 3.86 4.96
C THR A 141 -4.43 4.70 4.99
N THR A 142 -5.54 4.17 5.50
CA THR A 142 -6.84 4.87 5.60
C THR A 142 -7.42 4.94 7.02
N MET A 143 -6.80 4.35 8.05
CA MET A 143 -7.32 4.43 9.43
C MET A 143 -6.58 5.49 10.25
N CYS A 144 -7.04 6.74 10.15
CA CYS A 144 -6.45 7.87 10.89
C CYS A 144 -6.36 7.63 12.39
N ILE A 145 -7.36 6.98 13.01
CA ILE A 145 -7.36 6.69 14.46
C ILE A 145 -6.22 5.72 14.84
N GLY A 146 -6.00 4.66 14.03
CA GLY A 146 -4.93 3.69 14.26
C GLY A 146 -3.55 4.33 14.15
N ASN A 147 -3.37 5.18 13.15
CA ASN A 147 -2.13 5.95 12.96
C ASN A 147 -1.94 6.99 14.08
N LEU A 148 -3.00 7.66 14.54
CA LEU A 148 -2.92 8.64 15.63
C LEU A 148 -2.43 7.98 16.91
N ARG A 149 -3.01 6.82 17.27
CA ARG A 149 -2.58 6.04 18.43
C ARG A 149 -1.12 5.63 18.30
N SER A 150 -0.74 5.02 17.17
CA SER A 150 0.61 4.48 16.97
C SER A 150 1.63 5.62 16.93
N GLY A 151 1.37 6.69 16.20
CA GLY A 151 2.22 7.88 16.15
C GLY A 151 2.42 8.53 17.51
N THR A 152 1.37 8.63 18.32
CA THR A 152 1.46 9.14 19.70
C THR A 152 2.28 8.23 20.60
N GLN A 153 2.13 6.91 20.48
CA GLN A 153 2.92 5.94 21.22
C GLN A 153 4.41 6.04 20.86
N GLU A 154 4.74 6.23 19.59
CA GLU A 154 6.13 6.45 19.15
C GLU A 154 6.71 7.76 19.70
N VAL A 155 5.93 8.86 19.76
CA VAL A 155 6.37 10.10 20.43
C VAL A 155 6.69 9.83 21.91
N ALA A 156 5.80 9.13 22.61
CA ALA A 156 6.02 8.78 24.02
C ALA A 156 7.26 7.91 24.21
N ALA A 157 7.48 6.92 23.34
CA ALA A 157 8.67 6.07 23.37
C ALA A 157 9.96 6.87 23.12
N TYR A 158 9.95 7.84 22.21
CA TYR A 158 11.08 8.73 21.98
C TYR A 158 11.44 9.56 23.22
N ILE A 159 10.45 10.07 23.96
CA ILE A 159 10.68 10.85 25.18
C ILE A 159 11.47 10.04 26.22
N HIS A 160 11.25 8.73 26.29
CA HIS A 160 11.94 7.85 27.24
C HIS A 160 13.27 7.28 26.75
N THR A 161 13.35 6.92 25.46
CA THR A 161 14.52 6.21 24.90
C THR A 161 15.51 7.13 24.20
N HIS A 162 15.08 8.31 23.77
CA HIS A 162 15.78 9.20 22.86
C HIS A 162 16.25 8.54 21.55
N ASN A 163 15.68 7.39 21.16
CA ASN A 163 15.99 6.73 19.90
C ASN A 163 15.25 7.40 18.73
N ARG A 164 16.01 7.90 17.75
CA ARG A 164 15.50 8.61 16.57
C ARG A 164 14.58 7.77 15.69
N GLU A 165 14.67 6.45 15.72
CA GLU A 165 13.76 5.56 14.97
C GLU A 165 12.28 5.77 15.35
N HIS A 166 12.01 6.11 16.61
CA HIS A 166 10.66 6.43 17.07
C HIS A 166 10.15 7.74 16.46
N VAL A 167 11.01 8.74 16.25
CA VAL A 167 10.63 10.00 15.59
C VAL A 167 10.27 9.72 14.14
N GLU A 168 11.09 8.94 13.43
CA GLU A 168 10.83 8.57 12.04
C GLU A 168 9.49 7.83 11.91
N SER A 169 9.25 6.83 12.77
CA SER A 169 7.99 6.09 12.81
C SER A 169 6.79 6.98 13.09
N SER A 170 6.92 7.90 14.06
CA SER A 170 5.87 8.86 14.40
C SER A 170 5.53 9.79 13.23
N LEU A 171 6.55 10.34 12.55
CA LEU A 171 6.37 11.18 11.38
C LEU A 171 5.66 10.46 10.25
N LEU A 172 5.92 9.16 10.05
CA LEU A 172 5.19 8.36 9.06
C LEU A 172 3.70 8.27 9.37
N TYR A 173 3.34 7.99 10.63
CA TYR A 173 1.93 7.90 11.04
C TYR A 173 1.21 9.25 10.91
N PHE A 174 1.80 10.34 11.40
CA PHE A 174 1.20 11.67 11.31
C PHE A 174 1.18 12.21 9.88
N GLY A 175 2.22 11.96 9.09
CA GLY A 175 2.28 12.32 7.67
C GLY A 175 1.15 11.66 6.87
N THR A 176 0.79 10.42 7.20
CA THR A 176 -0.34 9.71 6.57
C THR A 176 -1.67 10.37 6.91
N ILE A 177 -1.88 10.75 8.18
CA ILE A 177 -3.08 11.48 8.61
C ILE A 177 -3.18 12.81 7.88
N PHE A 178 -2.06 13.54 7.77
CA PHE A 178 -2.00 14.80 7.04
C PHE A 178 -2.37 14.61 5.56
N CYS A 179 -1.83 13.59 4.89
CA CYS A 179 -2.17 13.26 3.50
C CYS A 179 -3.65 12.93 3.34
N PHE A 180 -4.24 12.17 4.27
CA PHE A 180 -5.67 11.88 4.27
C PHE A 180 -6.51 13.16 4.39
N ILE A 181 -6.17 14.04 5.33
CA ILE A 181 -6.85 15.34 5.49
C ILE A 181 -6.71 16.19 4.23
N ALA A 182 -5.51 16.25 3.64
CA ALA A 182 -5.27 16.96 2.39
C ALA A 182 -6.15 16.42 1.24
N GLY A 183 -6.31 15.10 1.14
CA GLY A 183 -7.21 14.46 0.17
C GLY A 183 -8.66 14.89 0.36
N ALA A 184 -9.15 14.91 1.60
CA ALA A 184 -10.49 15.38 1.91
C ALA A 184 -10.70 16.87 1.60
N VAL A 185 -9.70 17.71 1.86
CA VAL A 185 -9.71 19.14 1.51
C VAL A 185 -9.75 19.34 0.00
N ILE A 186 -8.91 18.63 -0.76
CA ILE A 186 -8.91 18.66 -2.23
C ILE A 186 -10.28 18.24 -2.77
N GLY A 187 -10.83 17.13 -2.27
CA GLY A 187 -12.15 16.65 -2.65
C GLY A 187 -13.23 17.70 -2.39
N SER A 188 -13.29 18.22 -1.17
CA SER A 188 -14.26 19.25 -0.75
C SER A 188 -14.23 20.50 -1.64
N HIS A 189 -13.05 21.02 -1.94
CA HIS A 189 -12.91 22.22 -2.77
C HIS A 189 -13.33 22.03 -4.23
N LEU A 190 -13.18 20.82 -4.77
CA LEU A 190 -13.47 20.56 -6.17
C LEU A 190 -14.90 20.04 -6.40
N ILE A 191 -15.61 19.56 -5.36
CA ILE A 191 -17.02 19.12 -5.43
C ILE A 191 -17.93 20.16 -6.11
N PRO A 192 -17.87 21.47 -5.79
CA PRO A 192 -18.72 22.47 -6.43
C PRO A 192 -18.57 22.53 -7.96
N THR A 193 -17.38 22.17 -8.48
CA THR A 193 -17.09 22.23 -9.92
C THR A 193 -17.37 20.92 -10.66
N MET A 194 -17.11 19.77 -10.02
CA MET A 194 -17.20 18.45 -10.67
C MET A 194 -18.43 17.64 -10.25
N GLY A 195 -19.12 18.05 -9.19
CA GLY A 195 -20.26 17.33 -8.63
C GLY A 195 -19.92 15.87 -8.29
N HIS A 196 -20.71 14.94 -8.80
CA HIS A 196 -20.53 13.51 -8.54
C HIS A 196 -19.35 12.87 -9.30
N TYR A 197 -18.83 13.51 -10.35
CA TYR A 197 -17.63 13.04 -11.04
C TYR A 197 -16.35 13.24 -10.21
N MET A 198 -16.44 13.95 -9.07
CA MET A 198 -15.32 14.18 -8.16
C MET A 198 -14.59 12.92 -7.73
N ILE A 199 -15.32 11.82 -7.58
CA ILE A 199 -14.71 10.54 -7.19
C ILE A 199 -13.60 10.09 -8.16
N LEU A 200 -13.57 10.56 -9.41
CA LEU A 200 -12.51 10.26 -10.39
C LEU A 200 -11.12 10.78 -9.99
N ILE A 201 -11.02 11.72 -9.06
CA ILE A 201 -9.71 12.14 -8.52
C ILE A 201 -9.02 10.99 -7.79
N SER A 202 -9.78 10.13 -7.11
CA SER A 202 -9.22 8.97 -6.42
C SER A 202 -8.55 7.98 -7.40
N PRO A 203 -9.22 7.50 -8.48
CA PRO A 203 -8.57 6.75 -9.55
C PRO A 203 -7.30 7.37 -10.12
N VAL A 204 -7.21 8.70 -10.24
CA VAL A 204 -5.98 9.37 -10.71
C VAL A 204 -4.82 9.13 -9.73
N PHE A 205 -5.05 9.29 -8.42
CA PHE A 205 -4.05 8.94 -7.41
C PHE A 205 -3.70 7.45 -7.42
N LEU A 206 -4.69 6.57 -7.60
CA LEU A 206 -4.47 5.13 -7.66
C LEU A 206 -3.67 4.69 -8.91
N ILE A 207 -3.86 5.37 -10.05
CA ILE A 207 -3.02 5.17 -11.24
C ILE A 207 -1.57 5.57 -10.92
N ALA A 208 -1.36 6.71 -10.25
CA ALA A 208 -0.03 7.11 -9.79
C ALA A 208 0.60 6.06 -8.85
N VAL A 209 -0.18 5.47 -7.93
CA VAL A 209 0.28 4.35 -7.09
C VAL A 209 0.75 3.17 -7.92
N ILE A 210 -0.02 2.74 -8.94
CA ILE A 210 0.38 1.65 -9.83
C ILE A 210 1.70 1.97 -10.52
N LEU A 211 1.86 3.19 -11.04
CA LEU A 211 3.09 3.64 -11.71
C LEU A 211 4.31 3.62 -10.78
N VAL A 212 4.19 4.15 -9.56
CA VAL A 212 5.26 4.09 -8.54
C VAL A 212 5.64 2.64 -8.26
N MET A 213 4.65 1.77 -7.99
CA MET A 213 4.90 0.35 -7.74
C MET A 213 5.56 -0.39 -8.91
N PHE A 214 5.31 0.02 -10.16
CA PHE A 214 5.99 -0.54 -11.32
C PHE A 214 7.47 -0.14 -11.37
N ILE A 215 7.76 1.15 -11.15
CA ILE A 215 9.12 1.68 -11.11
C ILE A 215 9.93 0.98 -10.01
N ASP A 216 9.34 0.80 -8.83
CA ASP A 216 9.98 0.12 -7.70
C ASP A 216 10.36 -1.32 -8.04
N ARG A 217 9.44 -2.03 -8.70
CA ARG A 217 9.66 -3.42 -9.12
C ARG A 217 10.80 -3.51 -10.12
N GLU A 218 10.85 -2.60 -11.10
CA GLU A 218 11.96 -2.57 -12.06
C GLU A 218 13.29 -2.27 -11.39
N ARG A 219 13.34 -1.29 -10.47
CA ARG A 219 14.54 -0.99 -9.66
C ARG A 219 15.01 -2.21 -8.88
N GLN A 220 14.11 -2.94 -8.23
CA GLN A 220 14.43 -4.15 -7.48
C GLN A 220 14.99 -5.25 -8.39
N LEU A 221 14.37 -5.48 -9.56
CA LEU A 221 14.82 -6.48 -10.52
C LEU A 221 16.20 -6.16 -11.09
N LEU A 222 16.51 -4.90 -11.36
CA LEU A 222 17.82 -4.46 -11.83
C LEU A 222 18.90 -4.71 -10.77
N HIS A 223 18.64 -4.31 -9.51
CA HIS A 223 19.59 -4.56 -8.41
C HIS A 223 19.82 -6.05 -8.13
N ASP A 224 18.78 -6.88 -8.23
CA ASP A 224 18.94 -8.33 -8.08
C ASP A 224 19.76 -8.95 -9.22
N ARG A 225 19.64 -8.44 -10.45
CA ARG A 225 20.50 -8.83 -11.57
C ARG A 225 21.94 -8.43 -11.33
N GLU A 226 22.21 -7.18 -10.95
CA GLU A 226 23.55 -6.69 -10.62
C GLU A 226 24.19 -7.52 -9.50
N ALA A 227 23.44 -7.85 -8.46
CA ALA A 227 23.91 -8.68 -7.35
C ALA A 227 24.23 -10.12 -7.77
N ARG A 228 23.41 -10.71 -8.65
CA ARG A 228 23.67 -12.05 -9.23
C ARG A 228 24.92 -12.04 -10.10
N GLU A 229 25.05 -11.06 -11.00
CA GLU A 229 26.23 -10.92 -11.86
C GLU A 229 27.50 -10.68 -11.04
N ALA A 230 27.43 -9.87 -9.98
CA ALA A 230 28.57 -9.66 -9.07
C ALA A 230 28.97 -10.96 -8.35
N LYS A 231 28.00 -11.78 -7.95
CA LYS A 231 28.24 -13.08 -7.32
C LYS A 231 28.86 -14.07 -8.31
N ASP A 232 28.39 -14.08 -9.55
CA ASP A 232 28.92 -14.94 -10.61
C ASP A 232 30.34 -14.52 -11.04
N ARG A 233 30.61 -13.22 -11.15
CA ARG A 233 31.96 -12.68 -11.38
C ARG A 233 32.94 -13.13 -10.30
N ARG A 234 32.61 -12.95 -9.01
CA ARG A 234 33.46 -13.43 -7.90
C ARG A 234 33.69 -14.94 -7.98
N ARG A 235 32.65 -15.73 -8.26
CA ARG A 235 32.77 -17.19 -8.36
C ARG A 235 33.71 -17.62 -9.50
N SER A 236 33.66 -16.90 -10.64
CA SER A 236 34.58 -17.13 -11.76
C SER A 236 36.03 -16.79 -11.39
N GLU A 237 36.27 -15.67 -10.71
CA GLU A 237 37.61 -15.28 -10.25
C GLU A 237 38.20 -16.28 -9.25
N TYR A 238 37.41 -16.73 -8.27
CA TYR A 238 37.82 -17.79 -7.34
C TYR A 238 38.18 -19.10 -8.06
N ALA A 239 37.38 -19.51 -9.05
CA ALA A 239 37.66 -20.72 -9.83
C ALA A 239 38.95 -20.61 -10.65
N LYS A 240 39.20 -19.44 -11.27
CA LYS A 240 40.45 -19.17 -11.99
C LYS A 240 41.66 -19.15 -11.06
N GLY A 241 41.56 -18.50 -9.90
CA GLY A 241 42.62 -18.48 -8.89
C GLY A 241 42.94 -19.88 -8.36
N PHE A 242 41.92 -20.70 -8.09
CA PHE A 242 42.11 -22.09 -7.67
C PHE A 242 42.76 -22.96 -8.75
N ALA A 243 42.36 -22.80 -10.02
CA ALA A 243 42.97 -23.51 -11.14
C ALA A 243 44.45 -23.11 -11.33
N ALA A 244 44.76 -21.82 -11.23
CA ALA A 244 46.14 -21.31 -11.30
C ALA A 244 47.00 -21.84 -10.15
N GLY A 245 46.46 -21.89 -8.92
CA GLY A 245 47.15 -22.47 -7.76
C GLY A 245 47.50 -23.95 -7.96
N ARG A 246 46.56 -24.77 -8.44
CA ARG A 246 46.84 -26.19 -8.73
C ARG A 246 47.86 -26.39 -9.86
N ALA A 247 47.80 -25.57 -10.90
CA ALA A 247 48.76 -25.62 -11.99
C ALA A 247 50.19 -25.29 -11.50
N TYR A 248 50.31 -24.30 -10.61
CA TYR A 248 51.58 -23.95 -9.97
C TYR A 248 52.13 -25.10 -9.10
N GLU A 249 51.30 -25.71 -8.26
CA GLU A 249 51.71 -26.87 -7.45
C GLU A 249 52.15 -28.07 -8.30
N GLN A 250 51.43 -28.37 -9.38
CA GLN A 250 51.79 -29.44 -10.32
C GLN A 250 53.13 -29.16 -11.02
N ALA A 251 53.35 -27.93 -11.51
CA ALA A 251 54.62 -27.55 -12.13
C ALA A 251 55.79 -27.71 -11.14
N ASN A 252 55.59 -27.33 -9.89
CA ASN A 252 56.65 -27.41 -8.86
C ASN A 252 56.93 -28.86 -8.43
N THR A 253 55.91 -29.71 -8.29
CA THR A 253 56.12 -31.15 -7.98
C THR A 253 56.78 -31.91 -9.13
N SER A 254 56.48 -31.56 -10.39
CA SER A 254 57.13 -32.15 -11.57
C SER A 254 58.64 -31.82 -11.60
N SER A 255 58.99 -30.56 -11.30
CA SER A 255 60.40 -30.13 -11.26
C SER A 255 61.22 -30.79 -10.13
N LEU A 256 60.57 -31.13 -9.01
CA LEU A 256 61.21 -31.85 -7.90
C LEU A 256 61.45 -33.33 -8.22
N GLN A 257 60.61 -33.96 -9.05
CA GLN A 257 60.81 -35.34 -9.50
C GLN A 257 61.92 -35.44 -10.56
N GLU A 258 62.02 -34.49 -11.49
CA GLU A 258 63.12 -34.45 -12.48
C GLU A 258 64.51 -34.29 -11.83
N HIS A 259 64.59 -33.61 -10.67
CA HIS A 259 65.83 -33.47 -9.92
C HIS A 259 66.17 -34.66 -9.01
N ALA A 260 65.23 -35.59 -8.79
CA ALA A 260 65.45 -36.77 -7.96
C ALA A 260 65.90 -38.02 -8.77
N ASP A 261 65.77 -37.98 -10.10
CA ASP A 261 66.15 -39.07 -11.03
C ASP A 261 67.55 -38.88 -11.67
N VAL A 262 68.40 -38.03 -11.09
CA VAL A 262 69.83 -37.84 -11.44
C VAL A 262 70.72 -38.27 -10.28
#